data_AF-A0A934B3J1-F1
#
_entry.id   AF-A0A934B3J1-F1
#
_cell.length_a   1.000
_cell.length_b   1.000
_cell.length_c   1.000
_cell.angle_alpha   90.00
_cell.angle_beta   90.00
_cell.angle_gamma   90.00
#
_symmetry.space_group_name_H-M   'P 1'
#
loop_
_entity.id
_entity.type
_entity.pdbx_description
1 polymer ?
#
loop_
_entity_poly.entity_id
_entity_poly.type
_entity_poly.pdbx_seq_one_letter_code
_entity_poly.pdbx_strand_id
1 'polypeptide(L)'
;MLTEKCETIKAYFERWQEDLARVKMLMVDTKYYLEAILVLSCYIGALGSLRYPGVTQDNKVYIRIVREYSGKKDFYERIDLLFFLQWPRSQFQSHGDYRKLKNHEEISKAIIDAYGDEVQIKNGTRYISPQDFLTSVEQRPFPGFNKANLREHLPRFSLCEMLYRYLRCSAVHGVRFPFVDKPHQVGGGIRYEDNHAITGDVLLETTENILANMQLECLEKAKWPGEL
;
A
#
# COMPACT_ATOMS: atom_id res chain seq x y z
N MET A 1 11.92 -19.72 31.66
CA MET A 1 11.28 -18.39 31.48
C MET A 1 11.57 -17.76 30.11
N LEU A 2 12.81 -17.42 29.73
CA LEU A 2 13.07 -16.80 28.41
C LEU A 2 12.71 -17.74 27.24
N THR A 3 13.07 -19.02 27.33
CA THR A 3 12.78 -20.05 26.32
C THR A 3 11.27 -20.29 26.16
N GLU A 4 10.54 -20.37 27.27
CA GLU A 4 9.09 -20.59 27.30
C GLU A 4 8.30 -19.41 26.70
N LYS A 5 8.72 -18.16 26.98
CA LYS A 5 8.14 -16.98 26.32
C LYS A 5 8.38 -17.03 24.81
N CYS A 6 9.60 -17.35 24.36
CA CYS A 6 9.91 -17.45 22.95
C CYS A 6 9.14 -18.59 22.25
N GLU A 7 8.93 -19.73 22.92
CA GLU A 7 8.07 -20.82 22.41
C GLU A 7 6.62 -20.36 22.26
N THR A 8 6.11 -19.61 23.23
CA THR A 8 4.74 -19.06 23.18
C THR A 8 4.59 -18.05 22.05
N ILE A 9 5.60 -17.19 21.85
CA ILE A 9 5.66 -16.26 20.71
C ILE A 9 5.66 -17.04 19.39
N LYS A 10 6.48 -18.09 19.25
CA LYS A 10 6.50 -18.92 18.03
C LYS A 10 5.12 -19.50 17.73
N ALA A 11 4.50 -20.17 18.71
CA ALA A 11 3.19 -20.78 18.54
C ALA A 11 2.11 -19.74 18.17
N TYR A 12 2.19 -18.52 18.72
CA TYR A 12 1.30 -17.43 18.35
C TYR A 12 1.39 -17.08 16.86
N PHE A 13 2.61 -16.91 16.34
CA PHE A 13 2.84 -16.58 14.94
C PHE A 13 2.57 -17.75 13.98
N GLU A 14 2.77 -19.01 14.41
CA GLU A 14 2.43 -20.20 13.63
C GLU A 14 0.94 -20.24 13.28
N ARG A 15 0.05 -19.86 14.21
CA ARG A 15 -1.40 -19.78 13.94
C ARG A 15 -1.75 -18.75 12.87
N TRP A 16 -1.05 -17.62 12.85
CA TRP A 16 -1.19 -16.63 11.78
C TRP A 16 -0.69 -17.15 10.42
N GLN A 17 0.36 -17.99 10.41
CA GLN A 17 0.85 -18.63 9.19
C GLN A 17 -0.16 -19.66 8.65
N GLU A 18 -0.79 -20.44 9.54
CA GLU A 18 -1.90 -21.34 9.18
C GLU A 18 -3.08 -20.56 8.57
N ASP A 19 -3.42 -19.40 9.16
CA ASP A 19 -4.43 -18.49 8.65
C ASP A 19 -4.09 -17.98 7.24
N LEU A 20 -2.85 -17.53 7.02
CA LEU A 20 -2.39 -17.10 5.71
C LEU A 20 -2.39 -18.23 4.67
N ALA A 21 -2.03 -19.46 5.07
CA ALA A 21 -2.12 -20.62 4.17
C ALA A 21 -3.56 -20.85 3.69
N ARG A 22 -4.56 -20.65 4.56
CA ARG A 22 -5.98 -20.71 4.16
C ARG A 22 -6.36 -19.61 3.20
N VAL A 23 -5.88 -18.38 3.43
CA VAL A 23 -6.12 -17.25 2.51
C VAL A 23 -5.51 -17.52 1.13
N LYS A 24 -4.29 -18.08 1.09
CA LYS A 24 -3.65 -18.49 -0.16
C LYS A 24 -4.49 -19.48 -0.95
N MET A 25 -5.15 -20.43 -0.28
CA MET A 25 -6.09 -21.35 -0.94
C MET A 25 -7.32 -20.63 -1.52
N LEU A 26 -7.84 -19.61 -0.82
CA LEU A 26 -8.95 -18.79 -1.32
C LEU A 26 -8.56 -17.98 -2.57
N MET A 27 -7.29 -17.56 -2.68
CA MET A 27 -6.82 -16.86 -3.88
C MET A 27 -6.79 -17.72 -5.14
N VAL A 28 -6.64 -19.05 -4.99
CA VAL A 28 -6.66 -20.00 -6.11
C VAL A 28 -8.07 -20.17 -6.65
N ASP A 29 -9.07 -20.18 -5.76
CA ASP A 29 -10.47 -20.22 -6.17
C ASP A 29 -10.95 -18.82 -6.53
N THR A 30 -11.08 -18.60 -7.82
CA THR A 30 -11.58 -17.35 -8.38
C THR A 30 -12.89 -16.84 -7.79
N LYS A 31 -13.75 -17.72 -7.26
CA LYS A 31 -14.99 -17.34 -6.58
C LYS A 31 -14.72 -16.58 -5.29
N TYR A 32 -13.60 -16.86 -4.62
CA TYR A 32 -13.23 -16.31 -3.31
C TYR A 32 -12.04 -15.34 -3.39
N TYR A 33 -11.62 -14.96 -4.59
CA TYR A 33 -10.44 -14.10 -4.79
C TYR A 33 -10.61 -12.75 -4.07
N LEU A 34 -11.75 -12.07 -4.22
CA LEU A 34 -11.97 -10.77 -3.57
C LEU A 34 -12.03 -10.88 -2.04
N GLU A 35 -12.61 -11.97 -1.52
CA GLU A 35 -12.61 -12.28 -0.10
C GLU A 35 -11.19 -12.49 0.41
N ALA A 36 -10.33 -13.18 -0.36
CA ALA A 36 -8.94 -13.33 -0.01
C ALA A 36 -8.21 -11.97 0.05
N ILE A 37 -8.41 -11.10 -0.95
CA ILE A 37 -7.87 -9.74 -0.98
C ILE A 37 -8.32 -8.93 0.25
N LEU A 38 -9.61 -9.04 0.60
CA LEU A 38 -10.17 -8.38 1.80
C LEU A 38 -9.51 -8.90 3.07
N VAL A 39 -9.37 -10.21 3.23
CA VAL A 39 -8.76 -10.82 4.42
C VAL A 39 -7.30 -10.40 4.55
N LEU A 40 -6.53 -10.41 3.45
CA LEU A 40 -5.14 -9.91 3.46
C LEU A 40 -5.05 -8.45 3.94
N SER A 41 -5.92 -7.57 3.43
CA SER A 41 -5.96 -6.18 3.89
C SER A 41 -6.29 -6.09 5.38
N CYS A 42 -7.26 -6.87 5.85
CA CYS A 42 -7.63 -6.91 7.27
C CYS A 42 -6.48 -7.41 8.15
N TYR A 43 -5.71 -8.41 7.70
CA TYR A 43 -4.56 -8.94 8.42
C TYR A 43 -3.44 -7.90 8.54
N ILE A 44 -3.13 -7.15 7.47
CA ILE A 44 -2.17 -6.04 7.54
C ILE A 44 -2.60 -5.03 8.62
N GLY A 45 -3.88 -4.64 8.63
CA GLY A 45 -4.42 -3.72 9.63
C GLY A 45 -4.31 -4.28 11.06
N ALA A 46 -4.72 -5.54 11.26
CA ALA A 46 -4.67 -6.20 12.57
C ALA A 46 -3.23 -6.33 13.11
N LEU A 47 -2.29 -6.75 12.26
CA LEU A 47 -0.86 -6.82 12.60
C LEU A 47 -0.30 -5.44 12.96
N GLY A 48 -0.72 -4.39 12.23
CA GLY A 48 -0.38 -3.02 12.59
C GLY A 48 -0.93 -2.62 13.96
N SER A 49 -2.19 -2.90 14.26
CA SER A 49 -2.80 -2.58 15.56
C SER A 49 -2.14 -3.33 16.71
N LEU A 50 -1.74 -4.58 16.50
CA LEU A 50 -0.98 -5.38 17.47
C LEU A 50 0.39 -4.77 17.74
N ARG A 51 1.09 -4.31 16.69
CA ARG A 51 2.42 -3.72 16.78
C ARG A 51 2.41 -2.32 17.38
N TYR A 52 1.40 -1.50 17.10
CA TYR A 52 1.34 -0.10 17.53
C TYR A 52 0.08 0.22 18.35
N PRO A 53 -0.13 -0.41 19.52
CA PRO A 53 -1.37 -0.29 20.29
C PRO A 53 -1.67 1.14 20.78
N GLY A 54 -0.64 2.00 20.88
CA GLY A 54 -0.79 3.41 21.29
C GLY A 54 -1.19 4.38 20.16
N VAL A 55 -1.30 3.91 18.90
CA VAL A 55 -1.64 4.78 17.76
C VAL A 55 -3.09 4.54 17.36
N THR A 56 -3.94 5.56 17.53
CA THR A 56 -5.39 5.45 17.28
C THR A 56 -5.81 5.69 15.83
N GLN A 57 -4.90 6.20 14.98
CA GLN A 57 -5.20 6.53 13.59
C GLN A 57 -4.91 5.32 12.68
N ASP A 58 -5.96 4.66 12.18
CA ASP A 58 -5.88 3.44 11.33
C ASP A 58 -4.94 3.64 10.14
N ASN A 59 -5.00 4.79 9.46
CA ASN A 59 -4.12 5.09 8.33
C ASN A 59 -2.64 5.11 8.70
N LYS A 60 -2.30 5.69 9.85
CA LYS A 60 -0.91 5.76 10.31
C LYS A 60 -0.40 4.39 10.68
N VAL A 61 -1.21 3.61 11.39
CA VAL A 61 -0.87 2.23 11.79
C VAL A 61 -0.65 1.36 10.55
N TYR A 62 -1.58 1.39 9.60
CA TYR A 62 -1.57 0.58 8.39
C TYR A 62 -0.37 0.91 7.49
N ILE A 63 -0.12 2.19 7.23
CA ILE A 63 1.03 2.63 6.41
C ILE A 63 2.34 2.28 7.10
N ARG A 64 2.40 2.47 8.43
CA ARG A 64 3.61 2.23 9.20
C ARG A 64 4.00 0.76 9.21
N ILE A 65 3.06 -0.15 9.47
CA ILE A 65 3.37 -1.59 9.47
C ILE A 65 3.84 -2.07 8.09
N VAL A 66 3.23 -1.58 7.02
CA VAL A 66 3.66 -1.89 5.65
C VAL A 66 5.08 -1.37 5.41
N ARG A 67 5.39 -0.13 5.77
CA ARG A 67 6.73 0.44 5.56
C ARG A 67 7.82 -0.25 6.37
N GLU A 68 7.54 -0.59 7.62
CA GLU A 68 8.54 -1.12 8.56
C GLU A 68 8.74 -2.63 8.40
N TYR A 69 7.67 -3.40 8.14
CA TYR A 69 7.73 -4.86 8.21
C TYR A 69 7.49 -5.59 6.87
N SER A 70 7.06 -4.95 5.79
CA SER A 70 6.82 -5.66 4.51
C SER A 70 8.09 -6.14 3.80
N GLY A 71 9.26 -5.64 4.18
CA GLY A 71 10.49 -5.80 3.39
C GLY A 71 10.44 -5.15 2.00
N LYS A 72 9.38 -4.38 1.70
CA LYS A 72 9.09 -3.77 0.39
C LYS A 72 8.93 -2.26 0.47
N LYS A 73 9.68 -1.61 1.38
CA LYS A 73 9.61 -0.16 1.60
C LYS A 73 9.75 0.63 0.29
N ASP A 74 10.80 0.35 -0.49
CA ASP A 74 11.08 1.07 -1.73
C ASP A 74 9.97 0.89 -2.77
N PHE A 75 9.35 -0.29 -2.83
CA PHE A 75 8.19 -0.53 -3.68
C PHE A 75 7.01 0.32 -3.22
N TYR A 76 6.64 0.26 -1.94
CA TYR A 76 5.49 0.98 -1.39
C TYR A 76 5.67 2.51 -1.35
N GLU A 77 6.91 3.00 -1.38
CA GLU A 77 7.20 4.43 -1.48
C GLU A 77 7.16 4.97 -2.90
N ARG A 78 7.10 4.11 -3.94
CA ARG A 78 6.94 4.58 -5.34
C ARG A 78 5.70 5.43 -5.50
N ILE A 79 5.83 6.49 -6.29
CA ILE A 79 4.77 7.42 -6.64
C ILE A 79 4.03 6.93 -7.87
N ASP A 80 2.71 6.80 -7.79
CA ASP A 80 1.86 6.56 -8.95
C ASP A 80 1.61 7.89 -9.68
N LEU A 81 2.30 8.07 -10.81
CA LEU A 81 2.19 9.26 -11.65
C LEU A 81 0.79 9.45 -12.21
N LEU A 82 0.11 8.35 -12.56
CA LEU A 82 -1.25 8.43 -13.10
C LEU A 82 -2.20 8.94 -12.04
N PHE A 83 -2.10 8.43 -10.81
CA PHE A 83 -2.90 8.94 -9.70
C PHE A 83 -2.57 10.40 -9.37
N PHE A 84 -1.28 10.78 -9.40
CA PHE A 84 -0.87 12.18 -9.19
C PHE A 84 -1.53 13.14 -10.18
N LEU A 85 -1.51 12.82 -11.48
CA LEU A 85 -2.11 13.66 -12.52
C LEU A 85 -3.64 13.68 -12.43
N GLN A 86 -4.26 12.55 -12.08
CA GLN A 86 -5.72 12.41 -12.05
C GLN A 86 -6.36 12.80 -10.72
N TRP A 87 -5.58 13.01 -9.66
CA TRP A 87 -6.12 13.28 -8.33
C TRP A 87 -7.18 14.40 -8.28
N PRO A 88 -7.02 15.56 -8.95
CA PRO A 88 -8.03 16.63 -8.94
C PRO A 88 -9.40 16.24 -9.48
N ARG A 89 -9.51 15.15 -10.25
CA ARG A 89 -10.76 14.60 -10.79
C ARG A 89 -11.12 13.23 -10.19
N SER A 90 -10.35 12.77 -9.20
CA SER A 90 -10.62 11.55 -8.46
C SER A 90 -11.66 11.78 -7.35
N GLN A 91 -12.11 10.70 -6.72
CA GLN A 91 -12.93 10.77 -5.50
C GLN A 91 -12.27 11.53 -4.34
N PHE A 92 -10.96 11.77 -4.40
CA PHE A 92 -10.19 12.48 -3.38
C PHE A 92 -9.98 13.97 -3.68
N GLN A 93 -10.61 14.53 -4.72
CA GLN A 93 -10.48 15.94 -5.12
C GLN A 93 -10.78 16.95 -3.98
N SER A 94 -11.66 16.58 -3.06
CA SER A 94 -12.08 17.39 -1.91
C SER A 94 -11.37 17.03 -0.62
N HIS A 95 -10.51 16.00 -0.63
CA HIS A 95 -9.82 15.55 0.58
C HIS A 95 -8.80 16.60 1.01
N GLY A 96 -9.03 17.20 2.18
CA GLY A 96 -8.30 18.39 2.65
C GLY A 96 -6.79 18.24 2.67
N ASP A 97 -6.28 17.05 2.95
CA ASP A 97 -4.83 16.80 2.94
C ASP A 97 -4.21 16.94 1.55
N TYR A 98 -4.82 16.42 0.49
CA TYR A 98 -4.23 16.54 -0.84
C TYR A 98 -4.24 18.00 -1.34
N ARG A 99 -5.26 18.78 -0.96
CA ARG A 99 -5.36 20.23 -1.27
C ARG A 99 -4.25 21.08 -0.65
N LYS A 100 -3.47 20.54 0.29
CA LYS A 100 -2.31 21.23 0.86
C LYS A 100 -1.12 21.26 -0.11
N LEU A 101 -1.11 20.42 -1.14
CA LEU A 101 -0.12 20.48 -2.21
C LEU A 101 -0.32 21.76 -3.03
N LYS A 102 0.72 22.59 -3.10
CA LYS A 102 0.74 23.81 -3.90
C LYS A 102 1.24 23.52 -5.31
N ASN A 103 0.82 24.34 -6.27
CA ASN A 103 1.32 24.32 -7.65
C ASN A 103 1.15 22.96 -8.37
N HIS A 104 0.05 22.26 -8.12
CA HIS A 104 -0.21 20.97 -8.76
C HIS A 104 -0.20 21.07 -10.29
N GLU A 105 -0.72 22.14 -10.87
CA GLU A 105 -0.74 22.33 -12.32
C GLU A 105 0.67 22.43 -12.92
N GLU A 106 1.54 23.25 -12.34
CA GLU A 106 2.92 23.40 -12.81
C GLU A 106 3.75 22.14 -12.60
N ILE A 107 3.57 21.47 -11.45
CA ILE A 107 4.20 20.17 -11.18
C ILE A 107 3.73 19.13 -12.19
N SER A 108 2.44 19.11 -12.51
CA SER A 108 1.88 18.18 -13.50
C SER A 108 2.47 18.40 -14.89
N LYS A 109 2.65 19.66 -15.32
CA LYS A 109 3.36 19.97 -16.58
C LYS A 109 4.77 19.41 -16.57
N ALA A 110 5.53 19.61 -15.49
CA ALA A 110 6.88 19.07 -15.38
C ALA A 110 6.93 17.53 -15.46
N ILE A 111 5.96 16.85 -14.84
CA ILE A 111 5.82 15.39 -14.93
C ILE A 111 5.44 14.94 -16.33
N ILE A 112 4.46 15.58 -16.97
CA ILE A 112 4.03 15.27 -18.34
C ILE A 112 5.19 15.42 -19.30
N ASP A 113 5.96 16.48 -19.17
CA ASP A 113 7.09 16.70 -20.06
C ASP A 113 8.25 15.71 -19.84
N ALA A 114 8.35 15.10 -18.65
CA ALA A 114 9.38 14.12 -18.32
C ALA A 114 8.98 12.68 -18.69
N TYR A 115 7.69 12.34 -18.55
CA TYR A 115 7.20 10.95 -18.65
C TYR A 115 6.12 10.74 -19.70
N GLY A 116 5.65 11.80 -20.36
CA GLY A 116 4.55 11.77 -21.32
C GLY A 116 3.18 12.06 -20.69
N ASP A 117 2.16 12.10 -21.54
CA ASP A 117 0.78 12.26 -21.11
C ASP A 117 0.25 11.05 -20.33
N GLU A 118 -1.00 11.12 -19.87
CA GLU A 118 -1.59 10.03 -19.09
C GLU A 118 -1.65 8.68 -19.82
N VAL A 119 -1.80 8.67 -21.15
CA VAL A 119 -1.85 7.44 -21.94
C VAL A 119 -0.45 6.82 -21.99
N GLN A 120 0.56 7.65 -22.21
CA GLN A 120 1.96 7.23 -22.20
C GLN A 120 2.39 6.73 -20.82
N ILE A 121 2.01 7.43 -19.74
CA ILE A 121 2.28 7.02 -18.37
C ILE A 121 1.59 5.69 -18.04
N LYS A 122 0.32 5.53 -18.42
CA LYS A 122 -0.44 4.29 -18.18
C LYS A 122 0.19 3.08 -18.86
N ASN A 123 0.68 3.24 -20.09
CA ASN A 123 1.24 2.17 -20.91
C ASN A 123 2.78 2.05 -20.79
N GLY A 124 3.42 2.95 -20.05
CA GLY A 124 4.86 3.04 -19.90
C GLY A 124 5.26 3.20 -18.44
N THR A 125 5.94 4.31 -18.12
CA THR A 125 6.44 4.56 -16.75
C THR A 125 5.33 5.12 -15.86
N ARG A 126 4.63 4.25 -15.14
CA ARG A 126 3.58 4.66 -14.19
C ARG A 126 4.11 4.93 -12.78
N TYR A 127 5.07 4.13 -12.32
CA TYR A 127 5.54 4.15 -10.93
C TYR A 127 7.01 4.54 -10.87
N ILE A 128 7.35 5.58 -10.13
CA ILE A 128 8.73 6.07 -9.99
C ILE A 128 9.11 6.25 -8.53
N SER A 129 10.41 6.35 -8.22
CA SER A 129 10.83 6.65 -6.86
C SER A 129 10.45 8.10 -6.47
N PRO A 130 10.28 8.41 -5.17
CA PRO A 130 10.10 9.79 -4.72
C PRO A 130 11.23 10.72 -5.15
N GLN A 131 12.46 10.20 -5.23
CA GLN A 131 13.62 11.00 -5.62
C GLN A 131 13.60 11.33 -7.10
N ASP A 132 13.24 10.37 -7.96
CA ASP A 132 13.08 10.63 -9.40
C ASP A 132 12.00 11.68 -9.65
N PHE A 133 10.86 11.57 -8.94
CA PHE A 133 9.77 12.55 -9.02
C PHE A 133 10.29 13.96 -8.69
N LEU A 134 10.98 14.11 -7.56
CA LEU A 134 11.53 15.39 -7.14
C LEU A 134 12.52 15.93 -8.16
N THR A 135 13.42 15.08 -8.69
CA THR A 135 14.41 15.47 -9.69
C THR A 135 13.74 15.94 -10.99
N SER A 136 12.70 15.26 -11.47
CA SER A 136 11.97 15.68 -12.68
C SER A 136 11.32 17.06 -12.53
N VAL A 137 10.77 17.37 -11.35
CA VAL A 137 10.18 18.69 -11.07
C VAL A 137 11.26 19.76 -10.90
N GLU A 138 12.37 19.43 -10.24
CA GLU A 138 13.49 20.36 -10.00
C GLU A 138 14.22 20.75 -11.28
N GLN A 139 14.21 19.92 -12.31
CA GLN A 139 14.75 20.24 -13.63
C GLN A 139 13.91 21.27 -14.41
N ARG A 140 12.68 21.56 -13.95
CA ARG A 140 11.77 22.53 -14.57
C ARG A 140 11.22 23.50 -13.50
N PRO A 141 12.08 24.35 -12.90
CA PRO A 141 11.64 25.26 -11.86
C PRO A 141 10.66 26.30 -12.43
N PHE A 142 9.61 26.59 -11.66
CA PHE A 142 8.58 27.57 -12.00
C PHE A 142 8.37 28.55 -10.82
N PRO A 143 7.84 29.76 -11.06
CA PRO A 143 7.59 30.74 -10.01
C PRO A 143 6.71 30.17 -8.89
N GLY A 144 7.14 30.36 -7.64
CA GLY A 144 6.40 29.85 -6.48
C GLY A 144 6.66 28.38 -6.14
N PHE A 145 7.58 27.68 -6.85
CA PHE A 145 7.95 26.31 -6.51
C PHE A 145 8.41 26.18 -5.04
N ASN A 146 7.71 25.32 -4.30
CA ASN A 146 8.01 25.04 -2.89
C ASN A 146 8.42 23.57 -2.72
N LYS A 147 9.73 23.33 -2.78
CA LYS A 147 10.32 21.99 -2.60
C LYS A 147 9.96 21.32 -1.27
N ALA A 148 9.86 22.10 -0.19
CA ALA A 148 9.49 21.57 1.12
C ALA A 148 8.04 21.07 1.13
N ASN A 149 7.11 21.87 0.60
CA ASN A 149 5.70 21.48 0.47
C ASN A 149 5.52 20.26 -0.43
N LEU A 150 6.24 20.19 -1.56
CA LEU A 150 6.23 19.00 -2.41
C LEU A 150 6.73 17.77 -1.65
N ARG A 151 7.90 17.84 -1.00
CA ARG A 151 8.46 16.73 -0.21
C ARG A 151 7.52 16.26 0.90
N GLU A 152 6.87 17.18 1.59
CA GLU A 152 5.94 16.86 2.68
C GLU A 152 4.69 16.13 2.17
N HIS A 153 4.25 16.41 0.95
CA HIS A 153 2.93 15.99 0.45
C HIS A 153 2.97 14.93 -0.64
N LEU A 154 4.13 14.73 -1.28
CA LEU A 154 4.38 13.69 -2.26
C LEU A 154 4.04 12.27 -1.76
N PRO A 155 4.29 11.88 -0.48
CA PRO A 155 3.93 10.55 0.00
C PRO A 155 2.44 10.19 -0.14
N ARG A 156 1.55 11.17 -0.30
CA ARG A 156 0.10 10.93 -0.52
C ARG A 156 -0.24 10.30 -1.87
N PHE A 157 0.73 10.31 -2.77
CA PHE A 157 0.62 9.70 -4.10
C PHE A 157 1.44 8.40 -4.18
N SER A 158 1.95 7.91 -3.05
CA SER A 158 2.69 6.66 -2.99
C SER A 158 1.77 5.43 -3.08
N LEU A 159 2.33 4.31 -3.53
CA LEU A 159 1.67 3.00 -3.52
C LEU A 159 1.17 2.63 -2.11
N CYS A 160 1.87 3.04 -1.05
CA CYS A 160 1.44 2.80 0.34
C CYS A 160 0.17 3.59 0.71
N GLU A 161 0.09 4.87 0.34
CA GLU A 161 -1.13 5.65 0.57
C GLU A 161 -2.28 5.10 -0.29
N MET A 162 -1.99 4.72 -1.53
CA MET A 162 -3.00 4.09 -2.39
C MET A 162 -3.50 2.80 -1.77
N LEU A 163 -2.61 1.94 -1.26
CA LEU A 163 -2.97 0.72 -0.55
C LEU A 163 -3.99 1.03 0.56
N TYR A 164 -3.71 2.03 1.39
CA TYR A 164 -4.64 2.40 2.44
C TYR A 164 -5.98 2.94 1.88
N ARG A 165 -5.94 3.87 0.93
CA ARG A 165 -7.14 4.58 0.45
C ARG A 165 -8.06 3.70 -0.40
N TYR A 166 -7.48 2.97 -1.34
CA TYR A 166 -8.20 2.21 -2.35
C TYR A 166 -8.36 0.73 -1.99
N LEU A 167 -7.67 0.21 -0.98
CA LEU A 167 -7.96 -1.12 -0.42
C LEU A 167 -8.58 -1.00 0.96
N ARG A 168 -7.81 -0.63 1.99
CA ARG A 168 -8.27 -0.65 3.40
C ARG A 168 -9.52 0.20 3.63
N CYS A 169 -9.44 1.49 3.32
CA CYS A 169 -10.51 2.46 3.56
C CYS A 169 -11.73 2.16 2.67
N SER A 170 -11.50 1.85 1.40
CA SER A 170 -12.58 1.49 0.46
C SER A 170 -13.27 0.17 0.83
N ALA A 171 -12.54 -0.82 1.32
CA ALA A 171 -13.10 -2.07 1.82
C ALA A 171 -13.97 -1.84 3.06
N VAL A 172 -13.49 -1.03 4.01
CA VAL A 172 -14.22 -0.71 5.25
C VAL A 172 -15.49 0.10 4.99
N HIS A 173 -15.47 1.04 4.03
CA HIS A 173 -16.57 2.00 3.84
C HIS A 173 -17.44 1.77 2.61
N GLY A 174 -17.01 0.96 1.63
CA GLY A 174 -17.70 0.88 0.33
C GLY A 174 -17.67 -0.47 -0.37
N VAL A 175 -17.01 -1.50 0.21
CA VAL A 175 -16.91 -2.87 -0.34
C VAL A 175 -16.48 -2.86 -1.82
N ARG A 176 -15.60 -1.92 -2.19
CA ARG A 176 -15.00 -1.84 -3.53
C ARG A 176 -13.50 -2.04 -3.42
N PHE A 177 -12.95 -2.77 -4.38
CA PHE A 177 -11.51 -3.05 -4.51
C PHE A 177 -10.96 -2.40 -5.79
N PRO A 178 -10.77 -1.08 -5.86
CA PRO A 178 -10.26 -0.37 -7.04
C PRO A 178 -9.01 -0.95 -7.71
N PHE A 179 -8.18 -1.73 -7.00
CA PHE A 179 -7.03 -2.46 -7.57
C PHE A 179 -7.39 -3.73 -8.36
N VAL A 180 -8.61 -4.23 -8.17
CA VAL A 180 -9.15 -5.46 -8.74
C VAL A 180 -10.53 -5.14 -9.33
N ASP A 181 -10.57 -4.82 -10.64
CA ASP A 181 -11.70 -4.08 -11.19
C ASP A 181 -12.67 -4.89 -12.06
N LYS A 182 -12.22 -5.95 -12.75
CA LYS A 182 -13.02 -6.58 -13.79
C LYS A 182 -13.04 -8.11 -13.71
N PRO A 183 -14.22 -8.70 -13.44
CA PRO A 183 -14.43 -10.11 -13.67
C PRO A 183 -14.46 -10.39 -15.18
N HIS A 184 -13.76 -11.40 -15.64
CA HIS A 184 -13.82 -11.93 -17.00
C HIS A 184 -13.98 -13.46 -16.95
N GLN A 185 -14.66 -14.04 -17.94
CA GLN A 185 -14.83 -15.50 -17.99
C GLN A 185 -13.65 -16.17 -18.69
N VAL A 186 -13.01 -17.14 -18.01
CA VAL A 186 -11.94 -17.96 -18.60
C VAL A 186 -12.22 -19.42 -18.29
N GLY A 187 -12.41 -20.24 -19.33
CA GLY A 187 -12.64 -21.67 -19.18
C GLY A 187 -13.88 -22.05 -18.36
N GLY A 188 -14.92 -21.21 -18.35
CA GLY A 188 -16.14 -21.43 -17.58
C GLY A 188 -16.11 -20.93 -16.12
N GLY A 189 -14.98 -20.39 -15.66
CA GLY A 189 -14.85 -19.70 -14.36
C GLY A 189 -14.82 -18.17 -14.52
N ILE A 190 -15.12 -17.44 -13.44
CA ILE A 190 -14.85 -16.00 -13.35
C ILE A 190 -13.37 -15.81 -13.02
N ARG A 191 -12.70 -14.76 -13.48
CA ARG A 191 -11.34 -14.36 -13.05
C ARG A 191 -11.32 -12.86 -12.90
N TYR A 192 -10.49 -12.33 -12.01
CA TYR A 192 -10.36 -10.89 -11.81
C TYR A 192 -9.03 -10.39 -12.40
N GLU A 193 -9.04 -9.23 -13.04
CA GLU A 193 -7.82 -8.55 -13.48
C GLU A 193 -7.29 -7.61 -12.39
N ASP A 194 -5.99 -7.71 -12.09
CA ASP A 194 -5.29 -6.71 -11.29
C ASP A 194 -4.85 -5.56 -12.22
N ASN A 195 -5.33 -4.34 -11.97
CA ASN A 195 -5.08 -3.17 -12.83
C ASN A 195 -3.97 -2.24 -12.26
N HIS A 196 -3.29 -2.72 -11.24
CA HIS A 196 -2.38 -1.95 -10.39
C HIS A 196 -1.12 -2.74 -10.06
N ALA A 197 -0.05 -2.07 -9.64
CA ALA A 197 1.18 -2.74 -9.19
C ALA A 197 0.97 -3.57 -7.91
N ILE A 198 -0.10 -3.29 -7.16
CA ILE A 198 -0.47 -4.01 -5.95
C ILE A 198 -1.46 -5.10 -6.36
N THR A 199 -0.92 -6.23 -6.79
CA THR A 199 -1.69 -7.44 -7.16
C THR A 199 -2.06 -8.24 -5.92
N GLY A 200 -2.91 -9.26 -6.07
CA GLY A 200 -3.20 -10.19 -4.98
C GLY A 200 -1.93 -10.85 -4.44
N ASP A 201 -1.04 -11.31 -5.31
CA ASP A 201 0.22 -11.95 -4.90
C ASP A 201 1.13 -10.99 -4.13
N VAL A 202 1.20 -9.72 -4.55
CA VAL A 202 1.96 -8.68 -3.82
C VAL A 202 1.38 -8.44 -2.43
N LEU A 203 0.05 -8.48 -2.27
CA LEU A 203 -0.61 -8.36 -0.96
C LEU A 203 -0.33 -9.57 -0.07
N LEU A 204 -0.38 -10.77 -0.63
CA LEU A 204 -0.06 -12.00 0.09
C LEU A 204 1.37 -11.95 0.60
N GLU A 205 2.34 -11.72 -0.30
CA GLU A 205 3.76 -11.62 0.03
C GLU A 205 4.02 -10.52 1.06
N THR A 206 3.35 -9.37 0.93
CA THR A 206 3.46 -8.28 1.92
C THR A 206 2.99 -8.72 3.29
N THR A 207 1.89 -9.47 3.38
CA THR A 207 1.35 -9.93 4.66
C THR A 207 2.23 -11.03 5.26
N GLU A 208 2.73 -11.96 4.44
CA GLU A 208 3.70 -12.99 4.83
C GLU A 208 4.99 -12.35 5.38
N ASN A 209 5.54 -11.34 4.69
CA ASN A 209 6.73 -10.64 5.15
C ASN A 209 6.50 -9.86 6.44
N ILE A 210 5.36 -9.18 6.58
CA ILE A 210 5.03 -8.48 7.84
C ILE A 210 5.05 -9.46 9.00
N LEU A 211 4.39 -10.61 8.82
CA LEU A 211 4.28 -11.62 9.84
C LEU A 211 5.66 -12.21 10.20
N ALA A 212 6.45 -12.60 9.20
CA ALA A 212 7.77 -13.20 9.40
C ALA A 212 8.77 -12.23 10.04
N ASN A 213 8.83 -10.99 9.56
CA ASN A 213 9.76 -9.98 10.09
C ASN A 213 9.37 -9.57 11.51
N MET A 214 8.08 -9.48 11.82
CA MET A 214 7.60 -9.19 13.18
C MET A 214 7.89 -10.36 14.12
N GLN A 215 7.66 -11.59 13.69
CA GLN A 215 8.02 -12.78 14.45
C GLN A 215 9.52 -12.81 14.78
N LEU A 216 10.37 -12.56 13.78
CA LEU A 216 11.82 -12.52 13.95
C LEU A 216 12.21 -11.52 15.04
N GLU A 217 11.74 -10.27 14.94
CA GLU A 217 12.07 -9.22 15.92
C GLU A 217 11.52 -9.53 17.33
N CYS A 218 10.30 -10.09 17.42
CA CYS A 218 9.71 -10.56 18.67
C CYS A 218 10.58 -11.63 19.36
N LEU A 219 11.12 -12.58 18.58
CA LEU A 219 11.96 -13.65 19.10
C LEU A 219 13.35 -13.15 19.49
N GLU A 220 13.97 -12.31 18.66
CA GLU A 220 15.27 -11.69 18.95
C GLU A 220 15.25 -10.87 20.24
N LYS A 221 14.15 -10.15 20.48
CA LYS A 221 14.00 -9.27 21.65
C LYS A 221 13.24 -9.92 22.81
N ALA A 222 12.76 -11.16 22.66
CA ALA A 222 11.88 -11.84 23.60
C ALA A 222 10.68 -10.97 24.07
N LYS A 223 10.02 -10.30 23.12
CA LYS A 223 8.96 -9.30 23.35
C LYS A 223 7.73 -9.60 22.50
N TRP A 224 6.55 -9.35 23.05
CA TRP A 224 5.31 -9.37 22.28
C TRP A 224 5.27 -8.22 21.26
N PRO A 225 4.49 -8.32 20.18
CA PRO A 225 4.41 -7.28 19.15
C PRO A 225 4.19 -5.86 19.72
N GLY A 226 3.29 -5.71 20.70
CA GLY A 226 2.99 -4.42 21.32
C GLY A 226 4.06 -3.92 22.30
N GLU A 227 5.05 -4.74 22.66
CA GLU A 227 6.17 -4.42 23.56
C GLU A 227 7.45 -4.00 22.80
N LEU A 228 7.48 -4.21 21.48
CA LEU A 228 8.58 -3.87 20.58
C LEU A 228 8.78 -2.35 20.45
#